data_AF-F7NIM3-F1
#
_entry.id   AF-F7NIM3-F1
#
_cell.length_a   1.000
_cell.length_b   1.000
_cell.length_c   1.000
_cell.angle_alpha   90.00
_cell.angle_beta   90.00
_cell.angle_gamma   90.00
#
_symmetry.space_group_name_H-M   'P 1'
#
loop_
_entity.id
_entity.type
_entity.pdbx_description
1 polymer ?
#
loop_
_entity_poly.entity_id
_entity_poly.type
_entity_poly.pdbx_seq_one_letter_code
_entity_poly.pdbx_strand_id
1 'polypeptide(L)'
;MKNVYDKVSYFFSHELGGNLVITQEWVEGFLRQKAWQGSTDKELSEIWDQLQLLIQYLAVTEHETLEEISGPEYSIFIEWAGHATSFKITLQSVRRIFGVLEEFFQYLIGRRLLHTAEDLQLAAKEIAGGKRLRLLKHHLDDDELERLKHEWTHSLGPRTAMMLDDEASIFADIVERLMNKLAGYFQKNVFDEDFHRALFLYVGPANTIPSPHQENFEEFWMGFWDYFLFDYHLIADDRSPVDHFCQSQEKLSGEERAVLRDLVQAEFSVFYINKIVNQDWVECVNLFTDEVFEMPYPAVDNKMMKRLLFFGHIFSHGTIMANYVASVDISPNLRRRIKQEISRQREIFTVQQPDASWKEFFRRHSIAVRHTMHVLTTVSTVNVTPLHARQQYPSVEKKREPQPAVVEVLQRMMPKYGFSLHDIRLAEKMWSDYCQRRETQVRKPAVWAAAVVYTFSLLNSLFNASMEELAQDAGISTSGIYASRGKIEDILELDVHDARYLNEEGFLLLLYMS
;
A
#
# COMPACT_ATOMS: atom_id res chain seq x y z
N MET A 1 0.86 6.64 -31.61
CA MET A 1 1.88 5.84 -32.33
C MET A 1 3.23 6.50 -32.07
N LYS A 2 4.03 5.96 -31.13
CA LYS A 2 5.41 6.41 -30.88
C LYS A 2 6.31 5.72 -31.92
N ASN A 3 7.08 6.47 -32.69
CA ASN A 3 8.00 5.93 -33.69
C ASN A 3 9.15 5.18 -33.00
N VAL A 4 9.81 4.22 -33.66
CA VAL A 4 10.98 3.52 -33.11
C VAL A 4 12.08 4.49 -32.63
N TYR A 5 12.27 5.63 -33.30
CA TYR A 5 13.25 6.63 -32.88
C TYR A 5 12.90 7.31 -31.55
N ASP A 6 11.60 7.42 -31.23
CA ASP A 6 11.14 7.93 -29.93
C ASP A 6 11.47 6.92 -28.82
N LYS A 7 11.33 5.61 -29.11
CA LYS A 7 11.72 4.53 -28.18
C LYS A 7 13.22 4.54 -27.89
N VAL A 8 14.04 4.66 -28.94
CA VAL A 8 15.50 4.75 -28.83
C VAL A 8 15.91 5.99 -28.02
N SER A 9 15.37 7.16 -28.36
CA SER A 9 15.67 8.40 -27.64
C SER A 9 15.28 8.31 -26.18
N TYR A 10 14.12 7.74 -25.87
CA TYR A 10 13.65 7.53 -24.50
C TYR A 10 14.60 6.63 -23.71
N PHE A 11 14.95 5.48 -24.27
CA PHE A 11 15.86 4.50 -23.66
C PHE A 11 17.20 5.14 -23.24
N PHE A 12 17.87 5.83 -24.17
CA PHE A 12 19.18 6.45 -23.91
C PHE A 12 19.14 7.67 -22.98
N SER A 13 17.97 8.30 -22.79
CA SER A 13 17.85 9.50 -21.95
C SER A 13 17.27 9.23 -20.55
N HIS A 14 16.60 8.08 -20.35
CA HIS A 14 15.87 7.79 -19.12
C HIS A 14 16.20 6.44 -18.48
N GLU A 15 16.69 5.45 -19.23
CA GLU A 15 16.87 4.09 -18.72
C GLU A 15 18.30 3.77 -18.25
N LEU A 16 19.30 4.56 -18.64
CA LEU A 16 20.72 4.27 -18.37
C LEU A 16 21.49 5.50 -17.89
N GLY A 17 22.20 5.39 -16.76
CA GLY A 17 23.14 6.39 -16.29
C GLY A 17 24.59 5.91 -16.45
N GLY A 18 25.36 6.46 -17.39
CA GLY A 18 26.78 6.12 -17.55
C GLY A 18 27.35 6.30 -18.96
N ASN A 19 28.62 5.96 -19.14
CA ASN A 19 29.27 5.84 -20.46
C ASN A 19 28.91 4.48 -21.07
N LEU A 20 27.97 4.46 -22.01
CA LEU A 20 27.57 3.24 -22.69
C LEU A 20 28.53 2.90 -23.83
N VAL A 21 28.86 1.61 -23.96
CA VAL A 21 29.69 1.06 -25.05
C VAL A 21 29.05 1.32 -26.42
N ILE A 22 27.72 1.22 -26.50
CA ILE A 22 26.95 1.53 -27.71
C ILE A 22 26.26 2.87 -27.51
N THR A 23 26.40 3.80 -28.47
CA THR A 23 25.78 5.12 -28.40
C THR A 23 24.44 5.20 -29.13
N GLN A 24 23.58 6.14 -28.72
CA GLN A 24 22.31 6.43 -29.40
C GLN A 24 22.49 6.71 -30.90
N GLU A 25 23.53 7.47 -31.26
CA GLU A 25 23.82 7.84 -32.66
C GLU A 25 24.05 6.59 -33.53
N TRP A 26 24.74 5.58 -33.00
CA TRP A 26 25.05 4.36 -33.73
C TRP A 26 23.79 3.55 -34.02
N VAL A 27 22.91 3.41 -33.01
CA VAL A 27 21.64 2.70 -33.13
C VAL A 27 20.71 3.41 -34.11
N GLU A 28 20.50 4.73 -33.95
CA GLU A 28 19.65 5.49 -34.86
C GLU A 28 20.19 5.46 -36.29
N GLY A 29 21.51 5.58 -36.46
CA GLY A 29 22.17 5.49 -37.75
C GLY A 29 21.94 4.15 -38.45
N PHE A 30 21.96 3.04 -37.70
CA PHE A 30 21.66 1.71 -38.21
C PHE A 30 20.18 1.53 -38.57
N LEU A 31 19.27 1.93 -37.67
CA LEU A 31 17.83 1.84 -37.92
C LEU A 31 17.39 2.70 -39.11
N ARG A 32 17.99 3.89 -39.29
CA ARG A 32 17.77 4.70 -40.50
C ARG A 32 18.21 3.96 -41.75
N GLN A 33 19.39 3.32 -41.76
CA GLN A 33 19.84 2.54 -42.90
C GLN A 33 18.86 1.40 -43.23
N LYS A 34 18.33 0.70 -42.21
CA LYS A 34 17.33 -0.35 -42.39
C LYS A 34 16.01 0.21 -42.95
N ALA A 35 15.57 1.38 -42.47
CA ALA A 35 14.42 2.08 -43.02
C ALA A 35 14.63 2.44 -44.51
N TRP A 36 15.82 2.93 -44.88
CA TRP A 36 16.20 3.21 -46.26
C TRP A 36 16.25 1.96 -47.16
N GLN A 37 16.54 0.79 -46.57
CA GLN A 37 16.50 -0.51 -47.25
C GLN A 37 15.09 -1.09 -47.39
N GLY A 38 14.07 -0.38 -46.86
CA GLY A 38 12.66 -0.73 -47.01
C GLY A 38 12.05 -1.44 -45.80
N SER A 39 12.73 -1.49 -44.64
CA SER A 39 12.14 -2.05 -43.41
C SER A 39 10.93 -1.23 -42.94
N THR A 40 9.88 -1.93 -42.54
CA THR A 40 8.67 -1.34 -41.93
C THR A 40 8.92 -0.89 -40.50
N ASP A 41 8.09 0.04 -39.99
CA ASP A 41 8.18 0.49 -38.58
C ASP A 41 8.12 -0.66 -37.57
N LYS A 42 7.35 -1.71 -37.89
CA LYS A 42 7.27 -2.92 -37.04
C LYS A 42 8.59 -3.69 -37.04
N GLU A 43 9.20 -3.90 -38.20
CA GLU A 43 10.49 -4.57 -38.32
C GLU A 43 11.60 -3.76 -37.64
N LEU A 44 11.58 -2.43 -37.76
CA LEU A 44 12.52 -1.55 -37.07
C LEU A 44 12.37 -1.62 -35.55
N SER A 45 11.13 -1.67 -35.03
CA SER A 45 10.89 -1.88 -33.60
C SER A 45 11.43 -3.24 -33.16
N GLU A 46 11.19 -4.30 -33.93
CA GLU A 46 11.66 -5.64 -33.57
C GLU A 46 13.20 -5.74 -33.61
N ILE A 47 13.87 -5.03 -34.53
CA ILE A 47 15.33 -4.88 -34.58
C ILE A 47 15.82 -4.14 -33.32
N TRP A 48 15.16 -3.03 -32.97
CA TRP A 48 15.48 -2.27 -31.76
C TRP A 48 15.38 -3.13 -30.50
N ASP A 49 14.31 -3.90 -30.35
CA ASP A 49 14.11 -4.76 -29.18
C ASP A 49 15.26 -5.77 -29.01
N GLN A 50 15.87 -6.27 -30.11
CA GLN A 50 17.03 -7.16 -30.02
C GLN A 50 18.33 -6.41 -29.65
N LEU A 51 18.53 -5.20 -30.18
CA LEU A 51 19.70 -4.37 -29.85
C LEU A 51 19.65 -3.89 -28.40
N GLN A 52 18.45 -3.56 -27.92
CA GLN A 52 18.21 -3.14 -26.55
C GLN A 52 18.72 -4.19 -25.55
N LEU A 53 18.43 -5.49 -25.77
CA LEU A 53 18.92 -6.57 -24.90
C LEU A 53 20.44 -6.57 -24.73
N LEU A 54 21.18 -6.38 -25.84
CA LEU A 54 22.64 -6.32 -25.77
C LEU A 54 23.12 -5.08 -25.02
N ILE A 55 22.50 -3.92 -25.25
CA ILE A 55 22.88 -2.67 -24.58
C ILE A 55 22.62 -2.76 -23.07
N GLN A 56 21.51 -3.37 -22.66
CA GLN A 56 21.18 -3.60 -21.25
C GLN A 56 22.17 -4.55 -20.58
N TYR A 57 22.56 -5.63 -21.27
CA TYR A 57 23.61 -6.54 -20.80
C TYR A 57 24.96 -5.83 -20.63
N LEU A 58 25.34 -5.00 -21.60
CA LEU A 58 26.58 -4.22 -21.55
C LEU A 58 26.57 -3.11 -20.49
N ALA A 59 25.39 -2.66 -20.06
CA ALA A 59 25.28 -1.67 -18.99
C ALA A 59 25.60 -2.24 -17.60
N VAL A 60 25.49 -3.56 -17.43
CA VAL A 60 25.74 -4.27 -16.15
C VAL A 60 27.02 -5.10 -16.16
N THR A 61 27.78 -5.02 -17.24
CA THR A 61 29.06 -5.72 -17.39
C THR A 61 30.17 -4.70 -17.61
N GLU A 62 31.38 -4.97 -17.12
CA GLU A 62 32.50 -4.04 -17.12
C GLU A 62 33.24 -3.96 -18.47
N HIS A 63 32.49 -3.95 -19.59
CA HIS A 63 33.09 -3.82 -20.92
C HIS A 63 33.25 -2.34 -21.31
N GLU A 64 34.42 -1.97 -21.81
CA GLU A 64 34.68 -0.64 -22.37
C GLU A 64 34.43 -0.62 -23.89
N THR A 65 34.57 -1.77 -24.56
CA THR A 65 34.42 -1.90 -26.01
C THR A 65 33.67 -3.17 -26.42
N LEU A 66 33.05 -3.16 -27.61
CA LEU A 66 32.35 -4.35 -28.16
C LEU A 66 33.30 -5.50 -28.52
N GLU A 67 34.60 -5.24 -28.66
CA GLU A 67 35.61 -6.23 -29.04
C GLU A 67 36.14 -7.03 -27.85
N GLU A 68 35.80 -6.60 -26.63
CA GLU A 68 36.10 -7.35 -25.40
C GLU A 68 35.14 -8.52 -25.18
N ILE A 69 34.00 -8.56 -25.88
CA ILE A 69 32.99 -9.60 -25.70
C ILE A 69 33.49 -10.91 -26.32
N SER A 70 33.80 -11.87 -25.46
CA SER A 70 34.32 -13.17 -25.89
C SER A 70 33.22 -14.11 -26.42
N GLY A 71 33.59 -15.08 -27.25
CA GLY A 71 32.66 -16.10 -27.76
C GLY A 71 31.80 -16.78 -26.66
N PRO A 72 32.39 -17.20 -25.52
CA PRO A 72 31.63 -17.74 -24.39
C PRO A 72 30.68 -16.73 -23.72
N GLU A 73 31.02 -15.45 -23.65
CA GLU A 73 30.18 -14.40 -23.07
C GLU A 73 28.87 -14.21 -23.84
N TYR A 74 28.85 -14.47 -25.15
CA TYR A 74 27.60 -14.49 -25.89
C TYR A 74 26.63 -15.61 -25.45
N SER A 75 27.12 -16.71 -24.86
CA SER A 75 26.23 -17.68 -24.21
C SER A 75 25.65 -17.11 -22.91
N ILE A 76 26.48 -16.41 -22.13
CA ILE A 76 26.07 -15.75 -20.88
C ILE A 76 25.03 -14.67 -21.18
N PHE A 77 25.25 -13.83 -22.19
CA PHE A 77 24.30 -12.82 -22.64
C PHE A 77 22.92 -13.42 -22.95
N ILE A 78 22.86 -14.55 -23.67
CA ILE A 78 21.59 -15.20 -24.02
C ILE A 78 20.90 -15.81 -22.79
N GLU A 79 21.66 -16.39 -21.87
CA GLU A 79 21.15 -16.90 -20.60
C GLU A 79 20.63 -15.77 -19.70
N TRP A 80 21.40 -14.70 -19.56
CA TRP A 80 21.02 -13.47 -18.87
C TRP A 80 19.76 -12.87 -19.48
N ALA A 81 19.67 -12.75 -20.81
CA ALA A 81 18.50 -12.19 -21.46
C ALA A 81 17.25 -13.00 -21.13
N GLY A 82 17.32 -14.33 -21.10
CA GLY A 82 16.19 -15.17 -20.74
C GLY A 82 15.85 -15.20 -19.24
N HIS A 83 16.78 -14.78 -18.38
CA HIS A 83 16.60 -14.74 -16.93
C HIS A 83 16.15 -13.36 -16.41
N ALA A 84 16.73 -12.30 -16.96
CA ALA A 84 16.52 -10.91 -16.56
C ALA A 84 15.40 -10.22 -17.34
N THR A 85 14.93 -10.79 -18.46
CA THR A 85 13.86 -10.22 -19.29
C THR A 85 12.83 -11.29 -19.68
N SER A 86 11.75 -10.90 -20.38
CA SER A 86 10.73 -11.82 -20.90
C SER A 86 11.18 -12.63 -22.13
N PHE A 87 12.47 -12.54 -22.51
CA PHE A 87 13.03 -13.20 -23.68
C PHE A 87 12.96 -14.74 -23.56
N LYS A 88 12.24 -15.37 -24.51
CA LYS A 88 12.19 -16.83 -24.59
C LYS A 88 13.41 -17.38 -25.31
N ILE A 89 14.25 -18.14 -24.62
CA ILE A 89 15.41 -18.80 -25.20
C ILE A 89 14.95 -19.98 -26.08
N THR A 90 14.85 -19.75 -27.39
CA THR A 90 14.54 -20.77 -28.40
C THR A 90 15.52 -20.67 -29.56
N LEU A 91 15.70 -21.75 -30.34
CA LEU A 91 16.62 -21.72 -31.48
C LEU A 91 16.28 -20.61 -32.48
N GLN A 92 14.98 -20.32 -32.67
CA GLN A 92 14.52 -19.30 -33.58
C GLN A 92 14.80 -17.89 -33.06
N SER A 93 14.52 -17.61 -31.78
CA SER A 93 14.74 -16.30 -31.17
C SER A 93 16.22 -15.96 -31.05
N VAL A 94 17.05 -16.94 -30.65
CA VAL A 94 18.50 -16.74 -30.53
C VAL A 94 19.15 -16.48 -31.90
N ARG A 95 18.73 -17.20 -32.96
CA ARG A 95 19.18 -16.91 -34.34
C ARG A 95 18.79 -15.51 -34.79
N ARG A 96 17.60 -15.07 -34.40
CA ARG A 96 17.11 -13.74 -34.73
C ARG A 96 17.98 -12.66 -34.07
N ILE A 97 18.31 -12.81 -32.79
CA ILE A 97 19.26 -11.92 -32.10
C ILE A 97 20.59 -11.88 -32.84
N PHE A 98 21.24 -13.04 -33.04
CA PHE A 98 22.55 -13.08 -33.69
C PHE A 98 22.52 -12.48 -35.09
N GLY A 99 21.46 -12.71 -35.88
CA GLY A 99 21.31 -12.08 -37.19
C GLY A 99 21.25 -10.55 -37.12
N VAL A 100 20.50 -10.00 -36.17
CA VAL A 100 20.44 -8.54 -35.97
C VAL A 100 21.78 -7.99 -35.49
N LEU A 101 22.44 -8.67 -34.56
CA LEU A 101 23.75 -8.26 -34.05
C LEU A 101 24.83 -8.31 -35.15
N GLU A 102 24.84 -9.35 -35.99
CA GLU A 102 25.79 -9.46 -37.11
C GLU A 102 25.62 -8.31 -38.10
N GLU A 103 24.37 -7.98 -38.47
CA GLU A 103 24.07 -6.85 -39.36
C GLU A 103 24.47 -5.51 -38.73
N PHE A 104 24.26 -5.36 -37.42
CA PHE A 104 24.66 -4.16 -36.69
C PHE A 104 26.18 -4.02 -36.58
N PHE A 105 26.90 -5.10 -36.27
CA PHE A 105 28.36 -5.09 -36.18
C PHE A 105 28.98 -4.81 -37.55
N GLN A 106 28.44 -5.40 -38.63
CA GLN A 106 28.87 -5.10 -39.99
C GLN A 106 28.64 -3.61 -40.36
N TYR A 107 27.54 -3.02 -39.90
CA TYR A 107 27.30 -1.59 -40.05
C TYR A 107 28.38 -0.75 -39.36
N LEU A 108 28.73 -1.07 -38.12
CA LEU A 108 29.77 -0.38 -37.36
C LEU A 108 31.17 -0.53 -38.00
N ILE A 109 31.50 -1.73 -38.51
CA ILE A 109 32.74 -1.97 -39.28
C ILE A 109 32.77 -1.09 -40.53
N GLY A 110 31.66 -1.01 -41.27
CA GLY A 110 31.54 -0.15 -42.45
C GLY A 110 31.74 1.34 -42.15
N ARG A 111 31.46 1.77 -40.91
CA ARG A 111 31.68 3.12 -40.39
C ARG A 111 33.05 3.32 -39.73
N ARG A 112 33.89 2.28 -39.66
CA ARG A 112 35.19 2.25 -38.96
C ARG A 112 35.08 2.51 -37.45
N LEU A 113 33.94 2.13 -36.86
CA LEU A 113 33.69 2.19 -35.41
C LEU A 113 34.02 0.88 -34.70
N LEU A 114 34.19 -0.20 -35.47
CA LEU A 114 34.55 -1.54 -35.01
C LEU A 114 35.56 -2.15 -36.00
N HIS A 115 36.52 -2.93 -35.54
CA HIS A 115 37.53 -3.57 -36.39
C HIS A 115 37.09 -4.94 -36.89
N THR A 116 36.42 -5.73 -36.05
CA THR A 116 36.02 -7.11 -36.37
C THR A 116 34.71 -7.52 -35.72
N ALA A 117 34.10 -8.59 -36.26
CA ALA A 117 32.93 -9.26 -35.69
C ALA A 117 33.15 -10.79 -35.61
N GLU A 118 34.41 -11.24 -35.64
CA GLU A 118 34.78 -12.66 -35.72
C GLU A 118 34.26 -13.46 -34.52
N ASP A 119 34.38 -12.95 -33.30
CA ASP A 119 33.90 -13.62 -32.09
C ASP A 119 32.37 -13.75 -32.05
N LEU A 120 31.65 -12.71 -32.47
CA LEU A 120 30.18 -12.75 -32.62
C LEU A 120 29.76 -13.81 -33.65
N GLN A 121 30.41 -13.83 -34.82
CA GLN A 121 30.09 -14.79 -35.89
C GLN A 121 30.42 -16.23 -35.48
N LEU A 122 31.53 -16.42 -34.75
CA LEU A 122 31.91 -17.71 -34.21
C LEU A 122 30.88 -18.18 -33.18
N ALA A 123 30.50 -17.31 -32.24
CA ALA A 123 29.47 -17.59 -31.24
C ALA A 123 28.11 -17.92 -31.88
N ALA A 124 27.65 -17.15 -32.87
CA ALA A 124 26.41 -17.40 -33.58
C ALA A 124 26.39 -18.80 -34.21
N LYS A 125 27.51 -19.21 -34.83
CA LYS A 125 27.68 -20.53 -35.44
C LYS A 125 27.72 -21.66 -34.42
N GLU A 126 28.43 -21.48 -33.31
CA GLU A 126 28.58 -22.49 -32.26
C GLU A 126 27.30 -22.69 -31.44
N ILE A 127 26.65 -21.59 -31.05
CA ILE A 127 25.47 -21.58 -30.18
C ILE A 127 24.21 -21.95 -30.97
N ALA A 128 24.03 -21.39 -32.17
CA ALA A 128 22.77 -21.44 -32.91
C ALA A 128 22.87 -21.98 -34.35
N GLY A 129 24.07 -22.37 -34.83
CA GLY A 129 24.27 -22.91 -36.18
C GLY A 129 23.73 -24.32 -36.40
N GLY A 130 23.53 -25.10 -35.31
CA GLY A 130 23.04 -26.49 -35.36
C GLY A 130 21.51 -26.65 -35.35
N LYS A 131 21.02 -27.89 -35.20
CA LYS A 131 19.57 -28.18 -35.05
C LYS A 131 19.04 -27.96 -33.62
N ARG A 132 19.91 -27.68 -32.66
CA ARG A 132 19.62 -27.45 -31.25
C ARG A 132 20.53 -26.34 -30.74
N LEU A 133 20.04 -25.58 -29.76
CA LEU A 133 20.85 -24.59 -29.06
C LEU A 133 21.96 -25.26 -28.24
N ARG A 134 23.14 -24.66 -28.26
CA ARG A 134 24.33 -25.10 -27.52
C ARG A 134 24.86 -23.92 -26.70
N LEU A 135 24.22 -23.67 -25.57
CA LEU A 135 24.70 -22.71 -24.58
C LEU A 135 25.74 -23.40 -23.69
N LEU A 136 26.81 -22.69 -23.35
CA LEU A 136 27.86 -23.17 -22.46
C LEU A 136 27.38 -23.15 -21.01
N LYS A 137 26.79 -24.26 -20.55
CA LYS A 137 26.16 -24.44 -19.22
C LYS A 137 27.04 -24.25 -17.96
N HIS A 138 28.27 -23.76 -18.06
CA HIS A 138 29.24 -23.83 -16.96
C HIS A 138 29.99 -22.53 -16.64
N HIS A 139 29.48 -21.36 -17.02
CA HIS A 139 30.15 -20.10 -16.69
C HIS A 139 29.51 -19.21 -15.64
N LEU A 140 28.23 -19.38 -15.31
CA LEU A 140 27.61 -18.73 -14.15
C LEU A 140 26.69 -19.71 -13.42
N ASP A 141 26.67 -19.67 -12.09
CA ASP A 141 25.63 -20.35 -11.31
C ASP A 141 24.36 -19.47 -11.20
N ASP A 142 23.26 -20.05 -10.70
CA ASP A 142 21.98 -19.33 -10.55
C ASP A 142 22.13 -18.08 -9.65
N ASP A 143 23.07 -18.10 -8.70
CA ASP A 143 23.34 -16.98 -7.78
C ASP A 143 24.03 -15.81 -8.52
N GLU A 144 24.94 -16.09 -9.46
CA GLU A 144 25.59 -15.07 -10.29
C GLU A 144 24.63 -14.45 -11.32
N LEU A 145 23.71 -15.24 -11.89
CA LEU A 145 22.64 -14.71 -12.76
C LEU A 145 21.65 -13.82 -12.01
N GLU A 146 21.33 -14.15 -10.77
CA GLU A 146 20.54 -13.29 -9.88
C GLU A 146 21.27 -12.00 -9.49
N ARG A 147 22.60 -12.05 -9.30
CA ARG A 147 23.39 -10.82 -9.06
C ARG A 147 23.35 -9.87 -10.24
N LEU A 148 23.56 -10.36 -11.47
CA LEU A 148 23.51 -9.52 -12.67
C LEU A 148 22.11 -8.96 -12.91
N LYS A 149 21.06 -9.72 -12.58
CA LYS A 149 19.67 -9.22 -12.61
C LYS A 149 19.44 -8.14 -11.55
N HIS A 150 19.99 -8.32 -10.35
CA HIS A 150 19.90 -7.33 -9.28
C HIS A 150 20.70 -6.06 -9.61
N GLU A 151 21.88 -6.18 -10.22
CA GLU A 151 22.67 -5.04 -10.69
C GLU A 151 21.93 -4.28 -11.81
N TRP A 152 21.26 -5.01 -12.72
CA TRP A 152 20.37 -4.42 -13.70
C TRP A 152 19.22 -3.64 -13.04
N THR A 153 18.46 -4.26 -12.13
CA THR A 153 17.33 -3.60 -11.47
C THR A 153 17.73 -2.39 -10.63
N HIS A 154 18.94 -2.37 -10.06
CA HIS A 154 19.47 -1.20 -9.32
C HIS A 154 20.10 -0.13 -10.23
N SER A 155 20.55 -0.50 -11.44
CA SER A 155 21.03 0.46 -12.44
C SER A 155 19.89 1.25 -13.10
N LEU A 156 18.67 0.71 -13.02
CA LEU A 156 17.45 1.39 -13.45
C LEU A 156 17.05 2.46 -12.42
N GLY A 157 16.78 3.68 -12.90
CA GLY A 157 16.20 4.71 -12.04
C GLY A 157 14.83 4.29 -11.49
N PRO A 158 14.37 4.83 -10.34
CA PRO A 158 13.07 4.51 -9.73
C PRO A 158 11.88 4.63 -10.69
N ARG A 159 12.02 5.43 -11.75
CA ARG A 159 11.01 5.69 -12.79
C ARG A 159 10.86 4.56 -13.82
N THR A 160 11.86 3.70 -14.01
CA THR A 160 11.88 2.71 -15.10
C THR A 160 11.33 1.34 -14.69
N ALA A 161 11.42 1.00 -13.40
CA ALA A 161 10.79 -0.21 -12.84
C ALA A 161 9.25 -0.23 -12.99
N MET A 162 8.62 0.91 -13.33
CA MET A 162 7.18 1.03 -13.57
C MET A 162 6.75 0.94 -15.05
N MET A 163 7.67 0.88 -16.02
CA MET A 163 7.35 1.14 -17.45
C MET A 163 7.48 -0.08 -18.39
N LEU A 164 7.77 -1.28 -17.89
CA LEU A 164 7.69 -2.50 -18.71
C LEU A 164 6.21 -2.96 -18.76
N ASP A 165 5.53 -2.71 -19.88
CA ASP A 165 4.12 -3.09 -20.11
C ASP A 165 3.83 -4.59 -19.86
N ASP A 166 4.83 -5.47 -20.01
CA ASP A 166 4.73 -6.90 -19.67
C ASP A 166 4.90 -7.16 -18.16
N GLU A 167 5.70 -6.36 -17.44
CA GLU A 167 5.90 -6.48 -15.99
C GLU A 167 4.75 -5.88 -15.19
N ALA A 168 4.12 -4.80 -15.68
CA ALA A 168 2.91 -4.25 -15.09
C ALA A 168 1.76 -5.26 -15.15
N SER A 169 1.65 -6.04 -16.25
CA SER A 169 0.67 -7.13 -16.37
C SER A 169 0.99 -8.29 -15.43
N ILE A 170 2.25 -8.71 -15.31
CA ILE A 170 2.66 -9.79 -14.40
C ILE A 170 2.48 -9.37 -12.94
N PHE A 171 2.84 -8.13 -12.60
CA PHE A 171 2.62 -7.56 -11.28
C PHE A 171 1.13 -7.48 -10.98
N ALA A 172 0.31 -6.96 -11.90
CA ALA A 172 -1.15 -6.94 -11.76
C ALA A 172 -1.73 -8.34 -11.54
N ASP A 173 -1.25 -9.35 -12.27
CA ASP A 173 -1.67 -10.75 -12.08
C ASP A 173 -1.26 -11.31 -10.71
N ILE A 174 -0.05 -11.00 -10.22
CA ILE A 174 0.40 -11.40 -8.87
C ILE A 174 -0.48 -10.75 -7.81
N VAL A 175 -0.78 -9.46 -7.98
CA VAL A 175 -1.63 -8.69 -7.08
C VAL A 175 -3.04 -9.26 -7.07
N GLU A 176 -3.64 -9.51 -8.24
CA GLU A 176 -4.98 -10.08 -8.34
C GLU A 176 -5.06 -11.47 -7.67
N ARG A 177 -4.06 -12.33 -7.89
CA ARG A 177 -3.97 -13.63 -7.22
C ARG A 177 -3.87 -13.48 -5.70
N LEU A 178 -3.03 -12.57 -5.22
CA LEU A 178 -2.87 -12.30 -3.79
C LEU A 178 -4.15 -11.75 -3.17
N MET A 179 -4.82 -10.81 -3.83
CA MET A 179 -6.09 -10.23 -3.39
C MET A 179 -7.20 -11.29 -3.32
N ASN A 180 -7.25 -12.20 -4.30
CA ASN A 180 -8.19 -13.34 -4.26
C ASN A 180 -7.91 -14.29 -3.08
N LYS A 181 -6.64 -14.54 -2.75
CA LYS A 181 -6.26 -15.35 -1.57
C LYS A 181 -6.62 -14.64 -0.26
N LEU A 182 -6.37 -13.34 -0.16
CA LEU A 182 -6.77 -12.51 0.99
C LEU A 182 -8.29 -12.56 1.18
N ALA A 183 -9.06 -12.31 0.12
CA ALA A 183 -10.52 -12.38 0.16
C ALA A 183 -11.01 -13.77 0.60
N GLY A 184 -10.49 -14.85 0.02
CA GLY A 184 -10.84 -16.21 0.41
C GLY A 184 -10.45 -16.57 1.85
N TYR A 185 -9.36 -16.00 2.38
CA TYR A 185 -8.93 -16.20 3.76
C TYR A 185 -9.89 -15.55 4.77
N PHE A 186 -10.30 -14.32 4.51
CA PHE A 186 -11.20 -13.55 5.40
C PHE A 186 -12.68 -13.89 5.24
N GLN A 187 -13.05 -14.72 4.26
CA GLN A 187 -14.38 -15.32 4.14
C GLN A 187 -14.59 -16.55 5.06
N LYS A 188 -13.56 -16.98 5.81
CA LYS A 188 -13.70 -18.07 6.79
C LYS A 188 -14.54 -17.59 7.98
N ASN A 189 -15.44 -18.46 8.48
CA ASN A 189 -16.38 -18.13 9.58
C ASN A 189 -15.73 -17.56 10.86
N VAL A 190 -14.43 -17.81 11.07
CA VAL A 190 -13.69 -17.26 12.22
C VAL A 190 -13.60 -15.73 12.18
N PHE A 191 -13.80 -15.11 11.01
CA PHE A 191 -13.76 -13.66 10.79
C PHE A 191 -15.15 -13.05 10.59
N ASP A 192 -16.25 -13.79 10.83
CA ASP A 192 -17.61 -13.27 10.62
C ASP A 192 -17.89 -12.03 11.48
N GLU A 193 -17.46 -12.05 12.74
CA GLU A 193 -17.59 -10.89 13.65
C GLU A 193 -16.78 -9.69 13.16
N ASP A 194 -15.56 -9.93 12.69
CA ASP A 194 -14.69 -8.91 12.12
C ASP A 194 -15.31 -8.27 10.86
N PHE A 195 -15.85 -9.09 9.97
CA PHE A 195 -16.48 -8.63 8.74
C PHE A 195 -17.73 -7.80 9.03
N HIS A 196 -18.59 -8.24 9.96
CA HIS A 196 -19.78 -7.48 10.37
C HIS A 196 -19.41 -6.14 11.01
N ARG A 197 -18.42 -6.13 11.92
CA ARG A 197 -17.95 -4.91 12.57
C ARG A 197 -17.32 -3.94 11.57
N ALA A 198 -16.47 -4.43 10.68
CA ALA A 198 -15.87 -3.63 9.62
C ALA A 198 -16.93 -3.01 8.71
N LEU A 199 -17.95 -3.79 8.32
CA LEU A 199 -19.03 -3.31 7.46
C LEU A 199 -19.88 -2.24 8.17
N PHE A 200 -20.19 -2.44 9.46
CA PHE A 200 -20.87 -1.43 10.27
C PHE A 200 -20.06 -0.12 10.32
N LEU A 201 -18.76 -0.21 10.60
CA LEU A 201 -17.85 0.94 10.64
C LEU A 201 -17.76 1.66 9.30
N TYR A 202 -17.68 0.92 8.19
CA TYR A 202 -17.53 1.48 6.85
C TYR A 202 -18.80 2.14 6.31
N VAL A 203 -19.96 1.53 6.57
CA VAL A 203 -21.25 2.10 6.17
C VAL A 203 -21.58 3.31 7.05
N GLY A 204 -21.33 3.19 8.36
CA GLY A 204 -21.71 4.18 9.36
C GLY A 204 -23.23 4.21 9.60
N PRO A 205 -23.69 5.04 10.55
CA PRO A 205 -25.07 5.01 11.05
C PRO A 205 -26.11 5.58 10.07
N ALA A 206 -25.68 6.36 9.07
CA ALA A 206 -26.58 7.10 8.19
C ALA A 206 -26.74 6.48 6.78
N ASN A 207 -25.89 5.51 6.42
CA ASN A 207 -25.88 4.95 5.08
C ASN A 207 -26.43 3.52 5.06
N THR A 208 -26.68 3.02 3.85
CA THR A 208 -27.13 1.65 3.59
C THR A 208 -26.21 0.99 2.57
N ILE A 209 -26.02 -0.32 2.69
CA ILE A 209 -25.30 -1.10 1.70
C ILE A 209 -26.06 -1.03 0.37
N PRO A 210 -25.40 -0.69 -0.74
CA PRO A 210 -26.06 -0.63 -2.03
C PRO A 210 -26.53 -2.01 -2.48
N SER A 211 -27.65 -2.04 -3.22
CA SER A 211 -28.14 -3.28 -3.82
C SER A 211 -27.33 -3.64 -5.07
N PRO A 212 -27.24 -4.93 -5.47
CA PRO A 212 -26.48 -5.37 -6.66
C PRO A 212 -26.88 -4.73 -7.99
N HIS A 213 -28.04 -4.08 -8.04
CA HIS A 213 -28.56 -3.40 -9.22
C HIS A 213 -28.26 -1.89 -9.25
N GLN A 214 -27.62 -1.35 -8.21
CA GLN A 214 -27.24 0.07 -8.16
C GLN A 214 -25.86 0.26 -8.79
N GLU A 215 -25.69 1.38 -9.50
CA GLU A 215 -24.45 1.68 -10.24
C GLU A 215 -23.21 1.77 -9.33
N ASN A 216 -23.39 2.16 -8.07
CA ASN A 216 -22.32 2.29 -7.08
C ASN A 216 -21.99 0.99 -6.33
N PHE A 217 -22.60 -0.15 -6.68
CA PHE A 217 -22.39 -1.42 -5.97
C PHE A 217 -20.94 -1.88 -6.02
N GLU A 218 -20.32 -1.89 -7.22
CA GLU A 218 -18.93 -2.33 -7.39
C GLU A 218 -17.95 -1.36 -6.71
N GLU A 219 -18.15 -0.05 -6.88
CA GLU A 219 -17.34 0.99 -6.23
C GLU A 219 -17.39 0.89 -4.70
N PHE A 220 -18.57 0.64 -4.14
CA PHE A 220 -18.74 0.43 -2.71
C PHE A 220 -17.90 -0.74 -2.20
N TRP A 221 -17.96 -1.90 -2.86
CA TRP A 221 -17.23 -3.08 -2.43
C TRP A 221 -15.72 -2.95 -2.63
N MET A 222 -15.28 -2.30 -3.71
CA MET A 222 -13.87 -1.98 -3.90
C MET A 222 -13.34 -1.10 -2.76
N GLY A 223 -14.05 -0.03 -2.41
CA GLY A 223 -13.68 0.84 -1.29
C GLY A 223 -13.80 0.16 0.08
N PHE A 224 -14.76 -0.76 0.26
CA PHE A 224 -14.87 -1.55 1.48
C PHE A 224 -13.68 -2.49 1.64
N TRP A 225 -13.28 -3.20 0.59
CA TRP A 225 -12.12 -4.11 0.66
C TRP A 225 -10.81 -3.37 0.89
N ASP A 226 -10.65 -2.19 0.29
CA ASP A 226 -9.56 -1.27 0.57
C ASP A 226 -9.50 -0.93 2.07
N TYR A 227 -10.60 -0.42 2.63
CA TYR A 227 -10.70 -0.15 4.06
C TYR A 227 -10.44 -1.39 4.92
N PHE A 228 -11.13 -2.50 4.62
CA PHE A 228 -11.04 -3.72 5.43
C PHE A 228 -9.61 -4.25 5.46
N LEU A 229 -8.93 -4.31 4.32
CA LEU A 229 -7.61 -4.94 4.26
C LEU A 229 -6.52 -4.10 4.94
N PHE A 230 -6.54 -2.78 4.74
CA PHE A 230 -5.45 -1.91 5.15
C PHE A 230 -5.70 -1.15 6.45
N ASP A 231 -6.96 -0.77 6.72
CA ASP A 231 -7.31 0.19 7.77
C ASP A 231 -8.08 -0.44 8.95
N TYR A 232 -8.81 -1.52 8.74
CA TYR A 232 -9.54 -2.21 9.81
C TYR A 232 -8.58 -2.93 10.76
N HIS A 233 -8.92 -3.01 12.04
CA HIS A 233 -8.17 -3.78 13.04
C HIS A 233 -8.99 -4.99 13.50
N LEU A 234 -8.40 -6.18 13.37
CA LEU A 234 -9.01 -7.42 13.84
C LEU A 234 -9.28 -7.38 15.34
N ILE A 235 -10.44 -7.86 15.76
CA ILE A 235 -10.91 -7.86 17.14
C ILE A 235 -9.91 -8.59 18.05
N ALA A 236 -9.36 -9.72 17.60
CA ALA A 236 -8.57 -10.62 18.42
C ALA A 236 -7.14 -10.10 18.73
N ASP A 237 -6.47 -9.49 17.76
CA ASP A 237 -5.04 -9.16 17.85
C ASP A 237 -4.68 -7.70 17.52
N ASP A 238 -5.67 -6.88 17.13
CA ASP A 238 -5.52 -5.45 16.84
C ASP A 238 -4.57 -5.16 15.66
N ARG A 239 -4.44 -6.10 14.72
CA ARG A 239 -3.65 -5.95 13.48
C ARG A 239 -4.56 -5.67 12.29
N SER A 240 -3.98 -5.09 11.23
CA SER A 240 -4.67 -5.04 9.94
C SER A 240 -4.79 -6.45 9.34
N PRO A 241 -5.85 -6.75 8.59
CA PRO A 241 -5.98 -8.03 7.89
C PRO A 241 -4.77 -8.38 7.01
N VAL A 242 -4.16 -7.39 6.35
CA VAL A 242 -2.95 -7.63 5.53
C VAL A 242 -1.74 -8.03 6.39
N ASP A 243 -1.50 -7.36 7.53
CA ASP A 243 -0.43 -7.76 8.47
C ASP A 243 -0.70 -9.15 9.09
N HIS A 244 -1.93 -9.40 9.50
CA HIS A 244 -2.34 -10.71 10.03
C HIS A 244 -2.12 -11.83 9.00
N PHE A 245 -2.54 -11.62 7.75
CA PHE A 245 -2.36 -12.59 6.68
C PHE A 245 -0.88 -12.82 6.35
N CYS A 246 -0.05 -11.78 6.41
CA CYS A 246 1.40 -11.88 6.23
C CYS A 246 2.08 -12.80 7.25
N GLN A 247 1.47 -12.97 8.43
CA GLN A 247 1.99 -13.80 9.52
C GLN A 247 1.33 -15.19 9.58
N SER A 248 0.35 -15.44 8.71
CA SER A 248 -0.31 -16.73 8.58
C SER A 248 0.62 -17.78 7.93
N GLN A 249 0.29 -19.06 8.08
CA GLN A 249 1.00 -20.17 7.44
C GLN A 249 0.48 -20.46 6.01
N GLU A 250 -0.19 -19.49 5.37
CA GLU A 250 -0.74 -19.65 4.04
C GLU A 250 0.37 -19.83 2.99
N LYS A 251 0.12 -20.69 2.00
CA LYS A 251 1.12 -21.02 0.97
C LYS A 251 1.15 -19.92 -0.09
N LEU A 252 2.16 -19.06 0.02
CA LEU A 252 2.45 -17.99 -0.93
C LEU A 252 3.72 -18.27 -1.74
N SER A 253 3.75 -17.86 -3.00
CA SER A 253 4.97 -17.83 -3.83
C SER A 253 5.97 -16.78 -3.31
N GLY A 254 7.22 -16.81 -3.78
CA GLY A 254 8.21 -15.80 -3.43
C GLY A 254 7.77 -14.38 -3.81
N GLU A 255 7.19 -14.24 -4.99
CA GLU A 255 6.63 -12.99 -5.55
C GLU A 255 5.42 -12.50 -4.74
N GLU A 256 4.47 -13.37 -4.43
CA GLU A 256 3.30 -13.01 -3.61
C GLU A 256 3.70 -12.53 -2.22
N ARG A 257 4.75 -13.12 -1.62
CA ARG A 257 5.30 -12.64 -0.33
C ARG A 257 5.99 -11.30 -0.45
N ALA A 258 6.63 -11.00 -1.58
CA ALA A 258 7.24 -9.69 -1.80
C ALA A 258 6.16 -8.61 -1.90
N VAL A 259 5.16 -8.82 -2.75
CA VAL A 259 4.00 -7.92 -2.87
C VAL A 259 3.29 -7.76 -1.53
N LEU A 260 3.06 -8.86 -0.80
CA LEU A 260 2.41 -8.78 0.51
C LEU A 260 3.21 -7.96 1.53
N ARG A 261 4.54 -8.05 1.53
CA ARG A 261 5.38 -7.20 2.39
C ARG A 261 5.26 -5.73 2.03
N ASP A 262 5.15 -5.41 0.74
CA ASP A 262 4.90 -4.05 0.30
C ASP A 262 3.50 -3.58 0.72
N LEU A 263 2.49 -4.47 0.60
CA LEU A 263 1.13 -4.21 1.07
C LEU A 263 1.06 -3.86 2.56
N VAL A 264 1.87 -4.48 3.40
CA VAL A 264 1.95 -4.16 4.84
C VAL A 264 2.50 -2.75 5.10
N GLN A 265 3.32 -2.20 4.19
CA GLN A 265 3.91 -0.87 4.32
C GLN A 265 3.03 0.24 3.75
N ALA A 266 1.84 -0.08 3.24
CA ALA A 266 0.93 0.91 2.67
C ALA A 266 0.44 1.90 3.74
N GLU A 267 0.44 3.19 3.41
CA GLU A 267 0.00 4.24 4.33
C GLU A 267 -1.20 4.99 3.77
N PHE A 268 -2.28 5.07 4.56
CA PHE A 268 -3.43 5.88 4.24
C PHE A 268 -3.03 7.35 4.14
N SER A 269 -3.26 7.93 2.96
CA SER A 269 -2.84 9.28 2.61
C SER A 269 -4.00 10.06 2.00
N VAL A 270 -4.02 11.36 2.28
CA VAL A 270 -4.97 12.31 1.68
C VAL A 270 -4.16 13.40 1.01
N PHE A 271 -4.33 13.59 -0.29
CA PHE A 271 -3.43 14.44 -1.09
C PHE A 271 -4.14 15.10 -2.27
N TYR A 272 -3.51 16.11 -2.85
CA TYR A 272 -4.01 16.80 -4.03
C TYR A 272 -2.88 17.02 -5.03
N ILE A 273 -3.24 17.16 -6.31
CA ILE A 273 -2.27 17.45 -7.36
C ILE A 273 -1.91 18.94 -7.30
N ASN A 274 -0.61 19.22 -7.16
CA ASN A 274 -0.06 20.57 -7.13
C ASN A 274 0.29 21.08 -8.53
N LYS A 275 1.01 20.27 -9.32
CA LYS A 275 1.39 20.61 -10.69
C LYS A 275 1.57 19.36 -11.56
N ILE A 276 1.46 19.56 -12.87
CA ILE A 276 1.80 18.54 -13.87
C ILE A 276 3.31 18.63 -14.09
N VAL A 277 4.01 17.50 -13.97
CA VAL A 277 5.46 17.43 -14.18
C VAL A 277 5.75 17.24 -15.67
N ASN A 278 5.08 16.26 -16.30
CA ASN A 278 5.17 15.97 -17.74
C ASN A 278 3.89 15.23 -18.21
N GLN A 279 3.93 14.60 -19.39
CA GLN A 279 2.78 13.89 -19.97
C GLN A 279 2.39 12.62 -19.18
N ASP A 280 3.31 12.08 -18.39
CA ASP A 280 3.15 10.80 -17.71
C ASP A 280 3.06 10.95 -16.18
N TRP A 281 3.41 12.12 -15.62
CA TRP A 281 3.56 12.32 -14.17
C TRP A 281 2.96 13.64 -13.66
N VAL A 282 2.43 13.57 -12.43
CA VAL A 282 1.95 14.71 -11.64
C VAL A 282 2.64 14.77 -10.28
N GLU A 283 2.87 15.97 -9.78
CA GLU A 283 3.37 16.21 -8.42
C GLU A 283 2.17 16.38 -7.48
N CYS A 284 2.14 15.58 -6.43
CA CYS A 284 1.14 15.56 -5.39
C CYS A 284 1.69 16.10 -4.07
N VAL A 285 0.80 16.67 -3.26
CA VAL A 285 1.12 17.16 -1.92
C VAL A 285 0.17 16.54 -0.92
N ASN A 286 0.72 15.91 0.12
CA ASN A 286 -0.04 15.40 1.25
C ASN A 286 -0.72 16.58 1.98
N LEU A 287 -2.03 16.49 2.19
CA LEU A 287 -2.82 17.57 2.77
C LEU A 287 -2.40 17.89 4.22
N PHE A 288 -1.85 16.93 4.96
CA PHE A 288 -1.62 17.00 6.40
C PHE A 288 -0.15 17.10 6.79
N THR A 289 0.74 16.46 6.05
CA THR A 289 2.20 16.48 6.30
C THR A 289 2.95 17.46 5.41
N ASP A 290 2.29 17.99 4.37
CA ASP A 290 2.88 18.83 3.32
C ASP A 290 4.04 18.14 2.55
N GLU A 291 4.17 16.81 2.69
CA GLU A 291 5.10 15.98 1.93
C GLU A 291 4.75 15.98 0.44
N VAL A 292 5.78 16.03 -0.40
CA VAL A 292 5.67 16.11 -1.86
C VAL A 292 6.14 14.80 -2.48
N PHE A 293 5.34 14.23 -3.38
CA PHE A 293 5.64 12.98 -4.08
C PHE A 293 5.06 13.00 -5.51
N GLU A 294 5.55 12.12 -6.39
CA GLU A 294 5.09 12.01 -7.78
C GLU A 294 4.14 10.82 -7.97
N MET A 295 3.13 10.98 -8.82
CA MET A 295 2.16 9.95 -9.19
C MET A 295 2.02 9.89 -10.72
N PRO A 296 1.64 8.73 -11.30
CA PRO A 296 1.26 8.66 -12.70
C PRO A 296 0.14 9.65 -13.04
N TYR A 297 0.19 10.21 -14.23
CA TYR A 297 -0.79 11.18 -14.70
C TYR A 297 -2.19 10.51 -14.75
N PRO A 298 -3.18 11.00 -13.99
CA PRO A 298 -4.51 10.41 -13.99
C PRO A 298 -5.20 10.72 -15.31
N ALA A 299 -5.99 9.79 -15.85
CA ALA A 299 -6.76 9.96 -17.08
C ALA A 299 -7.96 10.91 -16.91
N VAL A 300 -7.74 12.12 -16.40
CA VAL A 300 -8.75 13.12 -16.03
C VAL A 300 -8.41 14.47 -16.68
N ASP A 301 -9.43 15.26 -17.02
CA ASP A 301 -9.25 16.59 -17.60
C ASP A 301 -8.47 17.53 -16.66
N ASN A 302 -7.53 18.29 -17.24
CA ASN A 302 -6.70 19.31 -16.59
C ASN A 302 -7.48 20.28 -15.70
N LYS A 303 -8.69 20.67 -16.13
CA LYS A 303 -9.52 21.61 -15.35
C LYS A 303 -10.13 20.98 -14.12
N MET A 304 -10.43 19.68 -14.15
CA MET A 304 -10.98 18.94 -13.02
C MET A 304 -9.89 18.58 -12.00
N MET A 305 -8.67 18.27 -12.46
CA MET A 305 -7.56 17.84 -11.59
C MET A 305 -7.28 18.78 -10.41
N LYS A 306 -7.35 20.10 -10.61
CA LYS A 306 -7.08 21.09 -9.54
C LYS A 306 -8.12 21.09 -8.41
N ARG A 307 -9.28 20.49 -8.64
CA ARG A 307 -10.39 20.40 -7.69
C ARG A 307 -10.51 19.02 -7.05
N LEU A 308 -9.68 18.06 -7.46
CA LEU A 308 -9.73 16.73 -6.88
C LEU A 308 -8.90 16.68 -5.59
N LEU A 309 -9.51 16.08 -4.58
CA LEU A 309 -8.81 15.57 -3.41
C LEU A 309 -8.83 14.05 -3.49
N PHE A 310 -7.65 13.46 -3.39
CA PHE A 310 -7.45 12.03 -3.45
C PHE A 310 -7.24 11.49 -2.05
N PHE A 311 -7.70 10.26 -1.83
CA PHE A 311 -7.42 9.51 -0.62
C PHE A 311 -7.35 8.02 -0.91
N GLY A 312 -6.48 7.32 -0.20
CA GLY A 312 -6.18 5.90 -0.40
C GLY A 312 -4.79 5.57 0.11
N HIS A 313 -4.31 4.36 -0.15
CA HIS A 313 -3.02 3.90 0.35
C HIS A 313 -1.89 4.10 -0.65
N ILE A 314 -0.77 4.64 -0.17
CA ILE A 314 0.46 4.86 -0.97
C ILE A 314 1.57 3.99 -0.38
N PHE A 315 2.41 3.41 -1.25
CA PHE A 315 3.54 2.57 -0.84
C PHE A 315 4.83 3.37 -0.74
N SER A 316 5.70 2.97 0.18
CA SER A 316 6.95 3.66 0.55
C SER A 316 7.99 3.80 -0.56
N HIS A 317 7.83 3.11 -1.70
CA HIS A 317 8.73 3.20 -2.86
C HIS A 317 8.21 4.11 -3.99
N GLY A 318 7.10 4.83 -3.79
CA GLY A 318 6.53 5.73 -4.81
C GLY A 318 5.77 5.02 -5.94
N THR A 319 5.78 3.68 -5.97
CA THR A 319 4.91 2.87 -6.83
C THR A 319 3.53 2.80 -6.21
N ILE A 320 2.49 3.20 -6.94
CA ILE A 320 1.10 3.16 -6.46
C ILE A 320 0.39 1.96 -7.05
N MET A 321 -0.39 1.24 -6.24
CA MET A 321 -1.51 0.48 -6.79
C MET A 321 -2.63 1.46 -7.11
N ALA A 322 -2.68 1.94 -8.35
CA ALA A 322 -3.66 2.94 -8.77
C ALA A 322 -5.13 2.52 -8.53
N ASN A 323 -5.37 1.22 -8.33
CA ASN A 323 -6.70 0.64 -8.11
C ASN A 323 -7.37 1.02 -6.76
N TYR A 324 -6.64 1.65 -5.83
CA TYR A 324 -7.14 1.92 -4.47
C TYR A 324 -7.18 3.40 -4.09
N VAL A 325 -7.01 4.31 -5.06
CA VAL A 325 -7.09 5.75 -4.81
C VAL A 325 -8.46 6.27 -5.23
N ALA A 326 -9.27 6.67 -4.25
CA ALA A 326 -10.52 7.36 -4.47
C ALA A 326 -10.29 8.87 -4.66
N SER A 327 -11.20 9.54 -5.37
CA SER A 327 -11.13 10.98 -5.58
C SER A 327 -12.50 11.65 -5.41
N VAL A 328 -12.48 12.88 -4.89
CA VAL A 328 -13.68 13.71 -4.71
C VAL A 328 -13.44 15.12 -5.25
N ASP A 329 -14.42 15.68 -5.96
CA ASP A 329 -14.40 17.09 -6.38
C ASP A 329 -14.73 17.98 -5.19
N ILE A 330 -13.76 18.81 -4.79
CA ILE A 330 -13.90 19.75 -3.69
C ILE A 330 -13.38 21.15 -4.05
N SER A 331 -14.02 22.16 -3.48
CA SER A 331 -13.50 23.54 -3.55
C SER A 331 -12.29 23.72 -2.62
N PRO A 332 -11.41 24.72 -2.86
CA PRO A 332 -10.30 25.03 -1.96
C PRO A 332 -10.74 25.35 -0.52
N ASN A 333 -11.91 25.97 -0.35
CA ASN A 333 -12.49 26.28 0.96
C ASN A 333 -12.92 25.00 1.68
N LEU A 334 -13.58 24.07 0.96
CA LEU A 334 -13.97 22.78 1.52
C LEU A 334 -12.74 21.94 1.89
N ARG A 335 -11.69 21.94 1.06
CA ARG A 335 -10.40 21.30 1.38
C ARG A 335 -9.80 21.81 2.68
N ARG A 336 -9.81 23.14 2.88
CA ARG A 336 -9.33 23.76 4.12
C ARG A 336 -10.19 23.35 5.31
N ARG A 337 -11.51 23.29 5.16
CA ARG A 337 -12.43 22.82 6.20
C ARG A 337 -12.17 21.36 6.57
N ILE A 338 -12.02 20.47 5.58
CA ILE A 338 -11.66 19.06 5.79
C ILE A 338 -10.36 18.95 6.60
N LYS A 339 -9.31 19.70 6.22
CA LYS A 339 -8.05 19.74 7.00
C LYS A 339 -8.27 20.17 8.45
N GLN A 340 -9.13 21.17 8.68
CA GLN A 340 -9.44 21.67 10.02
C GLN A 340 -10.21 20.66 10.88
N GLU A 341 -11.28 20.03 10.35
CA GLU A 341 -12.07 19.06 11.11
C GLU A 341 -11.25 17.82 11.46
N ILE A 342 -10.47 17.28 10.51
CA ILE A 342 -9.60 16.13 10.77
C ILE A 342 -8.46 16.49 11.74
N SER A 343 -7.97 17.73 11.74
CA SER A 343 -7.02 18.20 12.75
C SER A 343 -7.62 18.22 14.15
N ARG A 344 -8.89 18.62 14.30
CA ARG A 344 -9.59 18.54 15.60
C ARG A 344 -9.78 17.11 16.06
N GLN A 345 -10.07 16.17 15.15
CA GLN A 345 -10.14 14.76 15.50
C GLN A 345 -8.79 14.22 16.00
N ARG A 346 -7.68 14.61 15.36
CA ARG A 346 -6.35 14.30 15.87
C ARG A 346 -6.10 14.93 17.24
N GLU A 347 -6.53 16.17 17.48
CA GLU A 347 -6.42 16.80 18.82
C GLU A 347 -7.16 15.98 19.90
N ILE A 348 -8.35 15.43 19.59
CA ILE A 348 -9.06 14.50 20.48
C ILE A 348 -8.22 13.24 20.72
N PHE A 349 -7.63 12.65 19.68
CA PHE A 349 -6.77 11.48 19.79
C PHE A 349 -5.50 11.75 20.63
N THR A 350 -4.95 12.97 20.58
CA THR A 350 -3.78 13.33 21.39
C THR A 350 -4.02 13.32 22.90
N VAL A 351 -5.28 13.37 23.35
CA VAL A 351 -5.62 13.14 24.77
C VAL A 351 -5.25 11.71 25.19
N GLN A 352 -5.35 10.75 24.26
CA GLN A 352 -4.95 9.37 24.51
C GLN A 352 -3.45 9.15 24.30
N GLN A 353 -2.89 9.79 23.28
CA GLN A 353 -1.49 9.68 22.88
C GLN A 353 -0.90 11.07 22.58
N PRO A 354 -0.34 11.77 23.58
CA PRO A 354 0.09 13.17 23.45
C PRO A 354 1.05 13.47 22.30
N ASP A 355 1.91 12.51 21.96
CA ASP A 355 2.95 12.65 20.93
C ASP A 355 2.54 12.03 19.58
N ALA A 356 1.27 11.65 19.41
CA ALA A 356 0.81 10.95 18.21
C ALA A 356 1.04 11.77 16.93
N SER A 357 1.75 11.17 15.99
CA SER A 357 1.94 11.63 14.62
C SER A 357 0.66 11.52 13.79
N TRP A 358 0.64 12.16 12.61
CA TRP A 358 -0.44 11.96 11.62
C TRP A 358 -0.57 10.50 11.19
N LYS A 359 0.57 9.82 11.02
CA LYS A 359 0.62 8.41 10.67
C LYS A 359 -0.05 7.53 11.73
N GLU A 360 0.22 7.77 13.01
CA GLU A 360 -0.41 7.02 14.10
C GLU A 360 -1.91 7.29 14.21
N PHE A 361 -2.33 8.54 14.00
CA PHE A 361 -3.74 8.89 13.96
C PHE A 361 -4.47 8.22 12.78
N PHE A 362 -3.95 8.31 11.56
CA PHE A 362 -4.57 7.68 10.40
C PHE A 362 -4.56 6.17 10.47
N ARG A 363 -3.49 5.57 11.01
CA ARG A 363 -3.43 4.13 11.22
C ARG A 363 -4.61 3.63 12.06
N ARG A 364 -5.07 4.40 13.05
CA ARG A 364 -6.20 4.01 13.92
C ARG A 364 -7.56 4.53 13.46
N HIS A 365 -7.62 5.73 12.90
CA HIS A 365 -8.88 6.46 12.71
C HIS A 365 -9.10 6.90 11.24
N SER A 366 -8.48 6.23 10.27
CA SER A 366 -8.72 6.48 8.83
C SER A 366 -10.19 6.35 8.45
N ILE A 367 -10.96 5.46 9.10
CA ILE A 367 -12.40 5.37 8.87
C ILE A 367 -13.14 6.67 9.24
N ALA A 368 -12.83 7.27 10.40
CA ALA A 368 -13.41 8.56 10.78
C ALA A 368 -13.04 9.67 9.78
N VAL A 369 -11.81 9.61 9.22
CA VAL A 369 -11.38 10.51 8.14
C VAL A 369 -12.21 10.32 6.87
N ARG A 370 -12.43 9.07 6.42
CA ARG A 370 -13.29 8.75 5.26
C ARG A 370 -14.71 9.29 5.46
N HIS A 371 -15.31 9.04 6.61
CA HIS A 371 -16.65 9.55 6.93
C HIS A 371 -16.70 11.08 6.98
N THR A 372 -15.68 11.72 7.56
CA THR A 372 -15.57 13.18 7.59
C THR A 372 -15.54 13.77 6.19
N MET A 373 -14.75 13.19 5.30
CA MET A 373 -14.70 13.60 3.90
C MET A 373 -16.06 13.42 3.24
N HIS A 374 -16.67 12.25 3.38
CA HIS A 374 -17.99 11.94 2.80
C HIS A 374 -19.09 12.89 3.30
N VAL A 375 -19.20 13.09 4.61
CA VAL A 375 -20.21 13.98 5.22
C VAL A 375 -20.00 15.42 4.76
N LEU A 376 -18.76 15.92 4.73
CA LEU A 376 -18.49 17.30 4.30
C LEU A 376 -18.65 17.51 2.79
N THR A 377 -18.46 16.47 1.97
CA THR A 377 -18.78 16.55 0.53
C THR A 377 -20.28 16.55 0.26
N THR A 378 -21.07 15.85 1.08
CA THR A 378 -22.53 15.78 0.93
C THR A 378 -23.25 16.95 1.59
N VAL A 379 -22.82 17.34 2.80
CA VAL A 379 -23.41 18.40 3.62
C VAL A 379 -22.31 19.30 4.19
N SER A 380 -21.80 20.18 3.33
CA SER A 380 -20.63 21.01 3.61
C SER A 380 -20.76 21.99 4.79
N THR A 381 -21.94 22.16 5.40
CA THR A 381 -22.18 23.09 6.52
C THR A 381 -22.17 22.42 7.89
N VAL A 382 -22.27 21.09 7.99
CA VAL A 382 -22.39 20.34 9.26
C VAL A 382 -21.09 20.32 10.05
N ASN A 383 -21.17 20.53 11.37
CA ASN A 383 -20.03 20.42 12.28
C ASN A 383 -19.82 18.97 12.69
N VAL A 384 -18.90 18.29 12.01
CA VAL A 384 -18.61 16.86 12.22
C VAL A 384 -17.71 16.57 13.43
N THR A 385 -17.34 17.58 14.22
CA THR A 385 -16.56 17.38 15.45
C THR A 385 -17.13 18.29 16.53
N PRO A 386 -18.28 17.91 17.13
CA PRO A 386 -18.98 18.73 18.10
C PRO A 386 -18.24 18.82 19.44
N LEU A 387 -17.36 17.86 19.73
CA LEU A 387 -16.52 17.88 20.90
C LEU A 387 -15.27 18.72 20.69
N HIS A 388 -15.04 19.62 21.64
CA HIS A 388 -13.72 20.18 21.88
C HIS A 388 -13.06 19.36 22.97
N ALA A 389 -11.78 18.96 22.76
CA ALA A 389 -11.01 18.33 23.81
C ALA A 389 -11.07 19.22 25.06
N ARG A 390 -11.41 18.62 26.21
CA ARG A 390 -11.47 19.36 27.47
C ARG A 390 -10.09 19.95 27.71
N GLN A 391 -10.04 21.24 28.06
CA GLN A 391 -8.76 21.93 28.27
C GLN A 391 -7.91 21.25 29.34
N GLN A 392 -8.55 20.63 30.35
CA GLN A 392 -7.89 19.91 31.42
C GLN A 392 -8.70 18.69 31.83
N TYR A 393 -8.05 17.53 31.82
CA TYR A 393 -8.54 16.33 32.49
C TYR A 393 -7.95 16.28 33.90
N PRO A 394 -8.64 15.66 34.88
CA PRO A 394 -8.12 15.74 36.24
C PRO A 394 -6.77 15.01 36.38
N SER A 395 -5.85 15.58 37.14
CA SER A 395 -4.45 15.17 37.16
C SER A 395 -4.21 13.87 37.92
N VAL A 396 -3.21 13.11 37.47
CA VAL A 396 -2.72 11.92 38.17
C VAL A 396 -1.69 12.36 39.21
N GLU A 397 -2.09 12.40 40.49
CA GLU A 397 -1.17 12.78 41.58
C GLU A 397 -0.29 11.63 42.05
N LYS A 398 -0.78 10.38 41.94
CA LYS A 398 -0.10 9.19 42.44
C LYS A 398 -0.17 8.06 41.42
N LYS A 399 0.99 7.52 41.05
CA LYS A 399 1.08 6.26 40.31
C LYS A 399 0.72 5.12 41.25
N ARG A 400 -0.47 4.57 41.07
CA ARG A 400 -0.95 3.38 41.77
C ARG A 400 -1.14 2.27 40.74
N GLU A 401 -0.71 1.07 41.09
CA GLU A 401 -0.94 -0.09 40.24
C GLU A 401 -2.43 -0.45 40.25
N PRO A 402 -3.05 -0.66 39.07
CA PRO A 402 -4.42 -1.15 39.00
C PRO A 402 -4.50 -2.55 39.62
N GLN A 403 -5.63 -2.87 40.23
CA GLN A 403 -5.78 -4.19 40.85
C GLN A 403 -5.85 -5.28 39.79
N PRO A 404 -4.92 -6.26 39.80
CA PRO A 404 -4.76 -7.22 38.70
C PRO A 404 -6.00 -8.11 38.54
N ALA A 405 -6.66 -8.46 39.63
CA ALA A 405 -7.86 -9.29 39.60
C ALA A 405 -9.04 -8.65 38.84
N VAL A 406 -9.11 -7.31 38.75
CA VAL A 406 -10.14 -6.62 37.95
C VAL A 406 -9.76 -6.67 36.47
N VAL A 407 -8.49 -6.42 36.16
CA VAL A 407 -7.92 -6.48 34.79
C VAL A 407 -8.10 -7.88 34.20
N GLU A 408 -7.78 -8.94 34.95
CA GLU A 408 -7.99 -10.33 34.52
C GLU A 408 -9.45 -10.68 34.24
N VAL A 409 -10.40 -10.01 34.90
CA VAL A 409 -11.83 -10.21 34.62
C VAL A 409 -12.23 -9.43 33.37
N LEU A 410 -11.74 -8.20 33.18
CA LEU A 410 -11.98 -7.42 31.97
C LEU A 410 -11.53 -8.18 30.70
N GLN A 411 -10.28 -8.66 30.69
CA GLN A 411 -9.71 -9.41 29.58
C GLN A 411 -10.48 -10.69 29.22
N ARG A 412 -11.18 -11.31 30.18
CA ARG A 412 -12.01 -12.50 29.95
C ARG A 412 -13.46 -12.19 29.63
N MET A 413 -13.98 -11.05 30.09
CA MET A 413 -15.38 -10.66 29.97
C MET A 413 -15.64 -9.97 28.63
N MET A 414 -14.82 -8.97 28.29
CA MET A 414 -15.04 -8.12 27.11
C MET A 414 -15.08 -8.88 25.78
N PRO A 415 -14.19 -9.85 25.49
CA PRO A 415 -14.27 -10.60 24.23
C PRO A 415 -15.60 -11.32 24.00
N LYS A 416 -16.33 -11.70 25.07
CA LYS A 416 -17.64 -12.37 24.95
C LYS A 416 -18.74 -11.47 24.41
N TYR A 417 -18.52 -10.16 24.43
CA TYR A 417 -19.44 -9.14 23.94
C TYR A 417 -18.88 -8.43 22.69
N GLY A 418 -17.94 -9.06 21.97
CA GLY A 418 -17.41 -8.55 20.71
C GLY A 418 -16.49 -7.33 20.82
N PHE A 419 -16.00 -7.00 22.03
CA PHE A 419 -15.03 -5.92 22.19
C PHE A 419 -13.66 -6.31 21.65
N SER A 420 -13.03 -5.39 20.93
CA SER A 420 -11.68 -5.57 20.38
C SER A 420 -10.61 -5.54 21.47
N LEU A 421 -9.43 -6.07 21.15
CA LEU A 421 -8.25 -5.94 22.00
C LEU A 421 -7.90 -4.48 22.30
N HIS A 422 -8.18 -3.56 21.37
CA HIS A 422 -8.01 -2.13 21.62
C HIS A 422 -8.99 -1.59 22.67
N ASP A 423 -10.26 -1.98 22.59
CA ASP A 423 -11.29 -1.61 23.57
C ASP A 423 -10.92 -2.08 24.98
N ILE A 424 -10.38 -3.30 25.09
CA ILE A 424 -9.89 -3.85 26.35
C ILE A 424 -8.79 -2.96 26.93
N ARG A 425 -7.82 -2.53 26.13
CA ARG A 425 -6.75 -1.62 26.58
C ARG A 425 -7.29 -0.26 27.05
N LEU A 426 -8.30 0.28 26.37
CA LEU A 426 -8.96 1.53 26.78
C LEU A 426 -9.76 1.36 28.09
N ALA A 427 -10.45 0.24 28.26
CA ALA A 427 -11.16 -0.08 29.50
C ALA A 427 -10.21 -0.31 30.68
N GLU A 428 -9.07 -0.99 30.46
CA GLU A 428 -8.00 -1.12 31.44
C GLU A 428 -7.41 0.23 31.83
N LYS A 429 -7.21 1.13 30.85
CA LYS A 429 -6.79 2.51 31.11
C LYS A 429 -7.81 3.26 31.98
N MET A 430 -9.11 3.15 31.68
CA MET A 430 -10.16 3.74 32.51
C MET A 430 -10.10 3.24 33.95
N TRP A 431 -9.90 1.94 34.15
CA TRP A 431 -9.73 1.36 35.48
C TRP A 431 -8.46 1.87 36.18
N SER A 432 -7.34 1.94 35.45
CA SER A 432 -6.08 2.47 35.95
C SER A 432 -6.21 3.92 36.42
N ASP A 433 -6.80 4.79 35.59
CA ASP A 433 -7.03 6.20 35.91
C ASP A 433 -7.90 6.36 37.16
N TYR A 434 -8.90 5.49 37.34
CA TYR A 434 -9.73 5.48 38.54
C TYR A 434 -8.92 5.10 39.79
N CYS A 435 -8.12 4.03 39.72
CA CYS A 435 -7.28 3.57 40.83
C CYS A 435 -6.26 4.63 41.25
N GLN A 436 -5.69 5.37 40.30
CA GLN A 436 -4.73 6.45 40.56
C GLN A 436 -5.32 7.54 41.45
N ARG A 437 -6.62 7.84 41.31
CA ARG A 437 -7.31 8.85 42.13
C ARG A 437 -7.85 8.27 43.43
N ARG A 438 -8.44 7.07 43.40
CA ARG A 438 -9.12 6.50 44.57
C ARG A 438 -8.58 5.13 44.98
N GLU A 439 -8.17 5.05 46.24
CA GLU A 439 -7.90 3.75 46.87
C GLU A 439 -9.21 3.03 47.12
N THR A 440 -9.38 1.88 46.49
CA THR A 440 -10.65 1.16 46.44
C THR A 440 -10.46 -0.25 46.96
N GLN A 441 -11.20 -0.63 47.99
CA GLN A 441 -11.19 -2.03 48.46
C GLN A 441 -12.05 -2.88 47.52
N VAL A 442 -11.40 -3.69 46.67
CA VAL A 442 -12.10 -4.62 45.76
C VAL A 442 -12.34 -5.93 46.47
N ARG A 443 -13.59 -6.19 46.86
CA ARG A 443 -14.01 -7.49 47.41
C ARG A 443 -14.43 -8.48 46.34
N LYS A 444 -15.12 -8.00 45.31
CA LYS A 444 -15.61 -8.78 44.16
C LYS A 444 -15.14 -8.10 42.87
N PRO A 445 -14.03 -8.55 42.26
CA PRO A 445 -13.48 -7.94 41.05
C PRO A 445 -14.47 -7.84 39.89
N ALA A 446 -15.33 -8.85 39.73
CA ALA A 446 -16.35 -8.89 38.68
C ALA A 446 -17.35 -7.72 38.72
N VAL A 447 -17.63 -7.16 39.91
CA VAL A 447 -18.52 -5.98 40.04
C VAL A 447 -17.88 -4.75 39.40
N TRP A 448 -16.57 -4.55 39.63
CA TRP A 448 -15.84 -3.41 39.07
C TRP A 448 -15.59 -3.59 37.58
N ALA A 449 -15.23 -4.80 37.15
CA ALA A 449 -15.07 -5.10 35.72
C ALA A 449 -16.37 -4.84 34.95
N ALA A 450 -17.51 -5.38 35.40
CA ALA A 450 -18.80 -5.14 34.77
C ALA A 450 -19.19 -3.65 34.77
N ALA A 451 -18.86 -2.91 35.83
CA ALA A 451 -19.08 -1.47 35.88
C ALA A 451 -18.22 -0.70 34.86
N VAL A 452 -16.95 -1.07 34.70
CA VAL A 452 -16.06 -0.50 33.68
C VAL A 452 -16.58 -0.82 32.28
N VAL A 453 -16.94 -2.08 31.99
CA VAL A 453 -17.50 -2.48 30.68
C VAL A 453 -18.75 -1.66 30.38
N TYR A 454 -19.72 -1.63 31.29
CA TYR A 454 -20.96 -0.89 31.06
C TYR A 454 -20.73 0.62 30.89
N THR A 455 -19.80 1.21 31.65
CA THR A 455 -19.44 2.64 31.51
C THR A 455 -18.77 2.90 30.16
N PHE A 456 -17.84 2.06 29.75
CA PHE A 456 -17.14 2.14 28.47
C PHE A 456 -18.10 2.01 27.27
N SER A 457 -19.06 1.08 27.36
CA SER A 457 -20.13 0.91 26.39
C SER A 457 -20.94 2.19 26.19
N LEU A 458 -21.38 2.81 27.30
CA LEU A 458 -22.15 4.05 27.24
C LEU A 458 -21.37 5.23 26.63
N LEU A 459 -20.06 5.33 26.93
CA LEU A 459 -19.21 6.40 26.39
C LEU A 459 -19.03 6.31 24.88
N ASN A 460 -18.94 5.09 24.34
CA ASN A 460 -18.73 4.84 22.91
C ASN A 460 -20.04 4.55 22.16
N SER A 461 -21.19 4.79 22.80
CA SER A 461 -22.53 4.51 22.26
C SER A 461 -22.70 3.08 21.74
N LEU A 462 -22.01 2.15 22.39
CA LEU A 462 -22.05 0.72 22.11
C LEU A 462 -23.08 0.04 22.98
N PHE A 463 -24.00 -0.71 22.37
CA PHE A 463 -25.01 -1.49 23.09
C PHE A 463 -24.72 -2.99 22.98
N ASN A 464 -23.46 -3.38 23.16
CA ASN A 464 -23.03 -4.77 23.04
C ASN A 464 -23.38 -5.61 24.28
N ALA A 465 -23.65 -4.97 25.42
CA ALA A 465 -24.00 -5.65 26.67
C ALA A 465 -24.90 -4.77 27.55
N SER A 466 -26.06 -5.30 27.92
CA SER A 466 -26.93 -4.69 28.94
C SER A 466 -26.37 -4.89 30.34
N MET A 467 -26.81 -4.07 31.30
CA MET A 467 -26.41 -4.23 32.70
C MET A 467 -26.91 -5.57 33.27
N GLU A 468 -28.10 -5.99 32.85
CA GLU A 468 -28.73 -7.25 33.24
C GLU A 468 -27.93 -8.47 32.76
N GLU A 469 -27.50 -8.47 31.50
CA GLU A 469 -26.65 -9.55 30.94
C GLU A 469 -25.31 -9.63 31.67
N LEU A 470 -24.63 -8.49 31.85
CA LEU A 470 -23.37 -8.43 32.60
C LEU A 470 -23.52 -8.95 34.03
N ALA A 471 -24.63 -8.61 34.70
CA ALA A 471 -24.91 -9.06 36.05
C ALA A 471 -25.15 -10.57 36.11
N GLN A 472 -25.94 -11.09 35.17
CA GLN A 472 -26.27 -12.50 35.06
C GLN A 472 -25.01 -13.35 34.79
N ASP A 473 -24.21 -12.98 33.79
CA ASP A 473 -23.03 -13.75 33.36
C ASP A 473 -21.92 -13.76 34.42
N ALA A 474 -21.80 -12.67 35.18
CA ALA A 474 -20.83 -12.57 36.26
C ALA A 474 -21.34 -13.07 37.63
N GLY A 475 -22.63 -13.44 37.75
CA GLY A 475 -23.24 -13.85 39.02
C GLY A 475 -23.23 -12.76 40.09
N ILE A 476 -23.46 -11.51 39.69
CA ILE A 476 -23.46 -10.31 40.55
C ILE A 476 -24.80 -9.56 40.47
N SER A 477 -25.01 -8.56 41.33
CA SER A 477 -26.21 -7.73 41.27
C SER A 477 -26.03 -6.50 40.39
N THR A 478 -27.07 -6.12 39.66
CA THR A 478 -27.13 -4.86 38.89
C THR A 478 -26.92 -3.65 39.78
N SER A 479 -27.42 -3.68 41.03
CA SER A 479 -27.18 -2.63 42.04
C SER A 479 -25.70 -2.41 42.35
N GLY A 480 -24.89 -3.48 42.35
CA GLY A 480 -23.45 -3.40 42.57
C GLY A 480 -22.72 -2.76 41.38
N ILE A 481 -23.15 -3.10 40.16
CA ILE A 481 -22.64 -2.51 38.92
C ILE A 481 -22.95 -1.01 38.91
N TYR A 482 -24.22 -0.63 39.13
CA TYR A 482 -24.66 0.76 39.15
C TYR A 482 -23.90 1.61 40.19
N ALA A 483 -23.76 1.11 41.42
CA ALA A 483 -23.06 1.83 42.48
C ALA A 483 -21.54 1.97 42.22
N SER A 484 -20.93 1.02 41.50
CA SER A 484 -19.50 1.07 41.15
C SER A 484 -19.27 1.98 39.93
N ARG A 485 -20.18 1.94 38.95
CA ARG A 485 -20.20 2.86 37.81
C ARG A 485 -20.28 4.32 38.27
N GLY A 486 -21.24 4.66 39.15
CA GLY A 486 -21.37 6.03 39.63
C GLY A 486 -20.08 6.56 40.28
N LYS A 487 -19.35 5.70 41.01
CA LYS A 487 -18.04 6.08 41.55
C LYS A 487 -16.99 6.32 40.47
N ILE A 488 -16.99 5.53 39.40
CA ILE A 488 -16.06 5.70 38.28
C ILE A 488 -16.36 7.02 37.58
N GLU A 489 -17.63 7.27 37.22
CA GLU A 489 -18.09 8.50 36.58
C GLU A 489 -17.74 9.75 37.41
N ASP A 490 -18.07 9.73 38.71
CA ASP A 490 -17.83 10.86 39.61
C ASP A 490 -16.32 11.14 39.78
N ILE A 491 -15.50 10.10 40.01
CA ILE A 491 -14.07 10.26 40.29
C ILE A 491 -13.30 10.62 39.02
N LEU A 492 -13.69 10.06 37.88
CA LEU A 492 -13.04 10.35 36.61
C LEU A 492 -13.53 11.65 35.98
N GLU A 493 -14.67 12.18 36.45
CA GLU A 493 -15.41 13.27 35.83
C GLU A 493 -15.68 12.96 34.36
N LEU A 494 -16.31 11.80 34.11
CA LEU A 494 -16.57 11.33 32.75
C LEU A 494 -17.63 12.21 32.06
N ASP A 495 -17.27 12.72 30.89
CA ASP A 495 -18.18 13.40 29.98
C ASP A 495 -18.66 12.43 28.89
N VAL A 496 -19.79 12.75 28.24
CA VAL A 496 -20.27 12.00 27.07
C VAL A 496 -19.19 12.01 25.98
N HIS A 497 -18.82 10.84 25.44
CA HIS A 497 -17.72 10.68 24.47
C HIS A 497 -16.37 11.22 24.98
N ASP A 498 -16.03 10.91 26.25
CA ASP A 498 -14.75 11.31 26.85
C ASP A 498 -13.54 10.85 26.02
N ALA A 499 -12.78 11.83 25.49
CA ALA A 499 -11.65 11.61 24.60
C ALA A 499 -10.59 10.64 25.13
N ARG A 500 -10.48 10.46 26.46
CA ARG A 500 -9.50 9.54 27.07
C ARG A 500 -9.76 8.07 26.75
N TYR A 501 -11.02 7.71 26.46
CA TYR A 501 -11.51 6.34 26.33
C TYR A 501 -12.36 6.13 25.06
N LEU A 502 -12.21 6.99 24.06
CA LEU A 502 -12.89 6.84 22.77
C LEU A 502 -12.23 5.75 21.92
N ASN A 503 -13.02 4.81 21.42
CA ASN A 503 -12.60 3.81 20.44
C ASN A 503 -12.97 4.25 19.00
N GLU A 504 -12.70 3.40 18.02
CA GLU A 504 -12.97 3.68 16.60
C GLU A 504 -14.45 4.01 16.32
N GLU A 505 -15.36 3.26 16.94
CA GLU A 505 -16.81 3.44 16.80
C GLU A 505 -17.28 4.72 17.48
N GLY A 506 -16.76 5.04 18.67
CA GLY A 506 -17.01 6.29 19.36
C GLY A 506 -16.55 7.50 18.55
N PHE A 507 -15.38 7.42 17.92
CA PHE A 507 -14.91 8.46 16.97
C PHE A 507 -15.83 8.60 15.76
N LEU A 508 -16.32 7.49 15.21
CA LEU A 508 -17.24 7.49 14.08
C LEU A 508 -18.59 8.12 14.45
N LEU A 509 -19.20 7.68 15.54
CA LEU A 509 -20.52 8.13 15.98
C LEU A 509 -20.52 9.60 16.37
N LEU A 510 -19.42 10.10 16.93
CA LEU A 510 -19.20 11.52 17.21
C LEU A 510 -19.40 12.43 16.00
N LEU A 511 -19.12 11.94 14.78
CA LEU A 511 -19.34 12.69 13.53
C LEU A 511 -20.82 12.94 13.23
N TYR A 512 -21.71 12.10 13.78
CA TYR A 512 -23.14 12.07 13.47
C TYR A 512 -24.03 12.59 14.61
N MET A 513 -23.44 13.10 15.69
CA MET A 513 -24.17 13.63 16.85
C MET A 513 -24.55 15.12 16.75
N SER A 514 -24.17 15.78 15.65
CA SER A 514 -24.26 17.23 15.45
C SER A 514 -25.58 17.71 14.86
#